data_AF-A0A450W788-F1
#
_entry.id   AF-A0A450W788-F1
#
_cell.length_a   1.000
_cell.length_b   1.000
_cell.length_c   1.000
_cell.angle_alpha   90.00
_cell.angle_beta   90.00
_cell.angle_gamma   90.00
#
_symmetry.space_group_name_H-M   'P 1'
#
loop_
_entity.id
_entity.type
_entity.pdbx_description
1 polymer ?
#
loop_
_entity_poly.entity_id
_entity_poly.type
_entity_poly.pdbx_seq_one_letter_code
_entity_poly.pdbx_strand_id
1 'polypeptide(L)' 'LWACHERPSTVTNRQWRTGIESQLNKDRRAPNLKNRIDEHTEEAVVQYAIDYPAHGQARTSNQLRKQGIFVSWSGVRSI' A
#
# COMPACT_ATOMS: atom_id res chain seq x y z
N LEU A 1 -2.38 30.65 3.42
CA LEU A 1 -0.98 31.11 3.22
C LEU A 1 -0.12 30.56 4.35
N TRP A 2 0.18 29.25 4.31
CA TRP A 2 1.11 28.64 5.27
C TRP A 2 2.39 28.29 4.54
N ALA A 3 3.49 28.77 5.07
CA ALA A 3 4.76 28.96 4.41
C ALA A 3 5.32 27.68 3.77
N CYS A 4 5.77 27.85 2.52
CA CYS A 4 6.84 27.08 1.92
C CYS A 4 8.07 27.17 2.82
N HIS A 5 8.20 26.25 3.78
CA HIS A 5 9.46 26.09 4.48
C HIS A 5 10.39 25.33 3.54
N GLU A 6 11.38 26.06 3.03
CA GLU A 6 12.49 25.55 2.22
C GLU A 6 13.07 24.28 2.88
N ARG A 7 13.01 23.17 2.15
CA ARG A 7 13.64 21.93 2.58
C ARG A 7 15.15 22.04 2.33
N PRO A 8 16.00 21.86 3.35
CA PRO A 8 17.45 21.93 3.19
C PRO A 8 17.95 20.89 2.18
N SER A 9 18.83 21.33 1.28
CA SER A 9 19.33 20.64 0.09
C SER A 9 20.32 19.49 0.35
N THR A 10 20.36 18.94 1.57
CA THR A 10 21.32 17.90 1.97
C THR A 10 20.69 16.52 2.24
N VAL A 11 19.39 16.35 2.01
CA VAL A 11 18.79 15.00 1.96
C VAL A 11 19.12 14.41 0.60
N THR A 12 20.14 13.55 0.56
CA THR A 12 20.61 12.86 -0.63
C THR A 12 19.44 12.27 -1.44
N ASN A 13 19.34 12.67 -2.71
CA ASN A 13 18.41 12.16 -3.73
C ASN A 13 18.67 10.68 -4.08
N ARG A 14 18.67 9.77 -3.09
CA ARG A 14 18.97 8.35 -3.32
C ARG A 14 17.75 7.42 -3.26
N GLN A 15 16.64 7.84 -2.62
CA GLN A 15 15.47 6.94 -2.42
C GLN A 15 14.29 7.18 -3.41
N TRP A 16 14.20 8.33 -4.07
CA TRP A 16 13.05 8.65 -4.95
C TRP A 16 13.12 8.04 -6.35
N ARG A 17 14.33 7.69 -6.80
CA ARG A 17 14.56 7.26 -8.19
C ARG A 17 14.15 5.80 -8.44
N THR A 18 14.25 4.92 -7.44
CA THR A 18 14.04 3.47 -7.61
C THR A 18 12.56 3.04 -7.66
N GLY A 19 11.66 3.75 -6.96
CA GLY A 19 10.22 3.42 -6.94
C GLY A 19 9.52 3.78 -8.25
N ILE A 20 9.72 5.01 -8.73
CA ILE A 20 9.08 5.54 -9.93
C ILE A 20 9.62 4.85 -11.20
N GLU A 21 10.93 4.57 -11.28
CA GLU A 21 11.51 3.83 -12.42
C GLU A 21 10.93 2.40 -12.54
N SER A 22 10.61 1.74 -11.42
CA SER A 22 9.98 0.42 -11.43
C SER A 22 8.56 0.43 -12.01
N GLN A 23 7.87 1.57 -11.95
CA GLN A 23 6.51 1.77 -12.46
C GLN A 23 6.48 2.35 -13.87
N LEU A 24 7.53 3.05 -14.30
CA LEU A 24 7.60 3.74 -15.61
C LEU A 24 7.97 2.82 -16.77
N ASN A 25 8.83 1.80 -16.57
CA ASN A 25 9.50 1.11 -17.67
C ASN A 25 8.93 -0.28 -18.03
N LYS A 26 7.92 -0.80 -17.32
CA LYS A 26 7.45 -2.18 -17.51
C LYS A 26 6.13 -2.26 -18.26
N ASP A 27 6.01 -3.27 -19.12
CA ASP A 27 4.75 -3.71 -19.70
C ASP A 27 3.70 -3.88 -18.60
N ARG A 28 2.69 -2.99 -18.59
CA ARG A 28 1.57 -3.02 -17.63
C ARG A 28 0.66 -4.25 -17.77
N ARG A 29 1.00 -5.16 -18.69
CA ARG A 29 0.27 -6.39 -18.98
C ARG A 29 0.47 -7.44 -17.88
N ALA A 30 1.57 -7.36 -17.13
CA ALA A 30 1.86 -8.28 -16.03
C ALA A 30 2.08 -7.54 -14.70
N PRO A 31 1.57 -8.07 -13.57
CA PRO A 31 1.80 -7.49 -12.26
C PRO A 31 3.28 -7.52 -11.89
N ASN A 32 3.77 -6.47 -11.22
CA ASN A 32 5.14 -6.44 -10.71
C ASN A 32 5.23 -7.36 -9.48
N LEU A 33 5.98 -8.46 -9.59
CA LEU A 33 6.17 -9.43 -8.50
C LEU A 33 6.63 -8.80 -7.18
N LYS A 34 7.35 -7.66 -7.23
CA LYS A 34 7.80 -6.93 -6.03
C LYS A 34 6.67 -6.26 -5.24
N ASN A 35 5.54 -6.01 -5.90
CA ASN A 35 4.35 -5.41 -5.30
C ASN A 35 3.24 -6.46 -5.10
N ARG A 36 3.51 -7.74 -5.41
CA ARG A 36 2.54 -8.81 -5.27
C ARG A 36 2.35 -9.13 -3.79
N ILE A 37 1.10 -9.12 -3.36
CA ILE A 37 0.71 -9.55 -2.02
C ILE A 37 0.39 -11.05 -2.11
N ASP A 38 0.51 -11.74 -0.98
CA ASP A 38 0.14 -13.14 -0.91
C ASP A 38 -1.36 -13.32 -1.16
N GLU A 39 -1.73 -14.30 -1.97
CA GLU A 39 -3.13 -14.52 -2.41
C GLU A 39 -4.06 -14.73 -1.22
N HIS A 40 -3.61 -15.43 -0.18
CA HIS A 40 -4.41 -15.64 1.03
C HIS A 40 -4.72 -14.32 1.75
N THR A 41 -3.78 -13.37 1.72
CA THR A 41 -3.97 -12.05 2.32
C THR A 41 -4.93 -11.20 1.49
N GLU A 42 -4.83 -11.24 0.17
CA GLU A 42 -5.75 -10.55 -0.73
C GLU A 42 -7.18 -11.08 -0.57
N GLU A 43 -7.37 -12.40 -0.59
CA GLU A 43 -8.67 -13.06 -0.39
C GLU A 43 -9.29 -12.70 0.95
N ALA A 44 -8.51 -12.72 2.04
CA ALA A 44 -9.02 -12.36 3.36
C ALA A 44 -9.49 -10.91 3.45
N VAL A 45 -8.78 -9.98 2.80
CA VAL A 45 -9.17 -8.56 2.74
C VAL A 45 -10.46 -8.39 1.92
N VAL A 46 -10.55 -9.06 0.77
CA VAL A 46 -11.71 -9.01 -0.13
C VAL A 46 -12.95 -9.59 0.57
N GLN A 47 -12.82 -10.76 1.18
CA GLN A 47 -13.92 -11.42 1.89
C GLN A 47 -14.40 -10.54 3.05
N TYR A 48 -13.48 -9.97 3.82
CA TYR A 48 -13.83 -9.07 4.91
C TYR A 48 -14.56 -7.81 4.44
N ALA A 49 -14.17 -7.25 3.29
CA ALA A 49 -14.82 -6.08 2.70
C ALA A 49 -16.25 -6.41 2.23
N ILE A 50 -16.49 -7.62 1.74
CA ILE A 50 -17.84 -8.11 1.38
C ILE A 50 -18.70 -8.30 2.63
N ASP A 51 -18.15 -8.92 3.67
CA ASP A 51 -18.88 -9.21 4.91
C ASP A 51 -19.20 -7.93 5.71
N TYR A 52 -18.28 -6.95 5.70
CA TYR A 52 -18.39 -5.72 6.48
C TYR A 52 -18.07 -4.45 5.67
N PRO A 53 -18.93 -4.03 4.73
CA PRO A 53 -18.66 -2.90 3.84
C PRO A 53 -18.56 -1.55 4.57
N ALA A 54 -19.15 -1.43 5.77
CA ALA A 54 -19.07 -0.22 6.58
C ALA A 54 -17.73 -0.07 7.34
N HIS A 55 -16.90 -1.11 7.38
CA HIS A 55 -15.61 -1.06 8.05
C HIS A 55 -14.56 -0.42 7.13
N GLY A 56 -14.14 0.80 7.48
CA GLY A 56 -13.07 1.49 6.76
C GLY A 56 -11.69 0.84 6.96
N GLN A 57 -10.71 1.34 6.19
CA GLN A 57 -9.32 0.85 6.12
C GLN A 57 -8.70 0.56 7.49
N ALA A 58 -8.91 1.48 8.45
CA ALA A 58 -8.37 1.39 9.81
C ALA A 58 -8.90 0.18 10.59
N ARG A 59 -10.21 -0.08 10.46
CA ARG A 59 -10.92 -1.13 11.18
C ARG A 59 -10.63 -2.49 10.55
N THR A 60 -10.60 -2.57 9.23
CA THR A 60 -10.28 -3.79 8.48
C THR A 60 -8.90 -4.32 8.84
N SER A 61 -7.85 -3.50 8.78
CA SER A 61 -6.49 -3.91 9.20
C SER A 61 -6.43 -4.40 10.64
N ASN A 62 -7.10 -3.72 11.57
CA ASN A 62 -7.10 -4.14 12.97
C ASN A 62 -7.81 -5.48 13.18
N GLN A 63 -8.87 -5.75 12.42
CA GLN A 63 -9.60 -7.01 12.54
C GLN A 63 -8.84 -8.17 11.88
N LEU A 64 -8.21 -7.93 10.72
CA LEU A 64 -7.32 -8.89 10.08
C LEU A 64 -6.12 -9.23 10.98
N ARG A 65 -5.57 -8.24 11.71
CA ARG A 65 -4.50 -8.49 12.69
C ARG A 65 -4.92 -9.44 13.81
N LYS A 66 -6.19 -9.41 14.22
CA LYS A 66 -6.71 -10.38 15.21
C LYS A 66 -6.83 -11.79 14.64
N GLN A 67 -7.00 -11.92 13.33
CA GLN A 67 -7.03 -13.18 12.60
C GLN A 67 -5.61 -13.68 12.24
N GLY A 68 -4.56 -12.95 12.64
CA GLY A 68 -3.16 -13.28 12.34
C GLY A 68 -2.65 -12.71 11.00
N ILE A 69 -3.45 -11.90 10.30
CA ILE A 69 -3.12 -11.32 9.00
C ILE A 69 -2.66 -9.87 9.20
N PHE A 70 -1.38 -9.60 8.90
CA PHE A 70 -0.76 -8.29 9.15
C PHE A 70 -0.70 -7.46 7.87
N VAL A 71 -1.68 -6.58 7.67
CA VAL A 71 -1.72 -5.62 6.55
C VAL A 71 -1.90 -4.20 7.10
N SER A 72 -1.18 -3.22 6.53
CA SER A 72 -1.32 -1.81 6.91
C SER A 72 -2.57 -1.18 6.28
N TRP A 73 -3.07 -0.07 6.83
CA TRP A 73 -4.23 0.64 6.27
C TRP A 73 -4.02 1.08 4.81
N SER A 74 -2.80 1.51 4.47
CA SER A 74 -2.44 1.84 3.09
C SER A 74 -2.39 0.61 2.18
N GLY A 75 -1.97 -0.54 2.72
CA GLY A 75 -1.97 -1.82 2.02
C GLY A 75 -3.39 -2.30 1.73
N VAL A 76 -4.31 -2.20 2.70
CA VAL A 76 -5.74 -2.53 2.53
C VAL A 76 -6.38 -1.70 1.41
N ARG A 77 -5.98 -0.44 1.24
CA ARG A 77 -6.50 0.43 0.15
C ARG A 77 -5.90 0.09 -1.23
N SER A 78 -4.74 -0.55 -1.25
CA SER A 78 -3.98 -0.84 -2.48
C SER A 78 -4.32 -2.21 -3.09
N ILE A 79 -5.12 -3.01 -2.37
CA ILE A 79 -5.80 -4.23 -2.82
C ILE A 79 -7.14 -3.80 -3.42
#